data_AF-A0A8E2JQW9-F1
#
_entry.id   AF-A0A8E2JQW9-F1
#
_cell.length_a   1.000
_cell.length_b   1.000
_cell.length_c   1.000
_cell.angle_alpha   90.00
_cell.angle_beta   90.00
_cell.angle_gamma   90.00
#
_symmetry.space_group_name_H-M   'P 1'
#
loop_
_entity.id
_entity.type
_entity.pdbx_description
1 polymer ?
#
loop_
_entity_poly.entity_id
_entity_poly.type
_entity_poly.pdbx_seq_one_letter_code
_entity_poly.pdbx_strand_id
1 'polypeptide(L)' 'FPGTAYGVCLDHTECTTHGGSYTNGDCPNDPNNVKCCYNDFCDNGAGECMWVSDCNAAGRSHVSNYCPGPSNFECCLDKL' A
#
# COMPACT_ATOMS: atom_id res chain seq x y z
N PHE A 1 14.32 3.60 8.59
CA PHE A 1 12.95 4.14 8.64
C PHE A 1 12.19 3.42 9.74
N PRO A 2 11.69 4.12 10.78
CA PRO A 2 10.91 3.47 11.82
C PRO A 2 9.44 3.38 11.39
N GLY A 3 8.93 2.16 11.23
CA GLY A 3 7.51 1.84 11.39
C GLY A 3 6.61 1.79 10.15
N THR A 4 6.41 0.57 9.64
CA THR A 4 5.13 -0.01 9.16
C THR A 4 4.38 0.49 7.93
N ALA A 5 4.77 1.56 7.23
CA ALA A 5 4.13 1.85 5.93
C ALA A 5 4.67 0.87 4.86
N TYR A 6 3.89 -0.17 4.53
CA TYR A 6 4.19 -1.01 3.37
C TYR A 6 3.93 -0.18 2.11
N GLY A 7 4.93 -0.11 1.24
CA GLY A 7 4.88 0.67 0.01
C GLY A 7 5.18 -0.18 -1.21
N VAL A 8 4.58 0.20 -2.33
CA VAL A 8 4.77 -0.41 -3.64
C VAL A 8 5.25 0.63 -4.64
N CYS A 9 6.24 0.26 -5.45
CA CYS A 9 6.73 1.13 -6.54
C CYS A 9 5.76 1.05 -7.72
N LEU A 10 5.00 2.12 -7.93
CA LEU A 10 4.04 2.26 -9.04
C LEU A 10 3.91 3.70 -9.52
N ASP A 11 3.22 3.93 -10.64
CA ASP A 11 3.03 5.28 -11.16
C ASP A 11 2.29 6.16 -10.15
N HIS A 12 2.84 7.33 -9.82
CA HIS A 12 2.23 8.22 -8.83
C HIS A 12 0.77 8.57 -9.13
N THR A 13 0.37 8.58 -10.40
CA THR A 13 -1.01 8.81 -10.83
C THR A 13 -1.93 7.70 -10.33
N GLU A 14 -1.51 6.45 -10.47
CA GLU A 14 -2.24 5.28 -9.98
C GLU A 14 -2.34 5.32 -8.44
N CYS A 15 -1.25 5.72 -7.76
CA CYS A 15 -1.26 5.93 -6.32
C CYS A 15 -2.35 6.92 -5.87
N THR A 16 -2.38 8.10 -6.48
CA THR A 16 -3.36 9.15 -6.14
C THR A 16 -4.79 8.79 -6.55
N THR A 17 -4.96 7.98 -7.61
CA THR A 17 -6.28 7.51 -8.07
C THR A 17 -6.95 6.63 -7.02
N HIS A 18 -6.16 5.83 -6.30
CA HIS A 18 -6.63 4.99 -5.20
C HIS A 18 -6.58 5.70 -3.83
N GLY A 19 -6.38 7.02 -3.80
CA GLY A 19 -6.35 7.82 -2.56
C GLY A 19 -5.08 7.63 -1.71
N GLY A 20 -4.06 6.96 -2.26
CA GLY A 20 -2.77 6.77 -1.61
C GLY A 20 -1.86 8.00 -1.65
N SER A 21 -0.81 7.97 -0.82
CA SER A 21 0.27 8.95 -0.79
C SER A 21 1.56 8.34 -1.34
N TYR A 22 2.50 9.18 -1.77
CA TYR A 22 3.76 8.69 -2.32
C TYR A 22 4.97 9.47 -1.81
N THR A 23 6.12 8.80 -1.75
CA THR A 23 7.42 9.40 -1.44
C THR A 23 8.37 9.34 -2.63
N ASN A 24 9.30 10.29 -2.66
CA ASN A 24 10.34 10.39 -3.68
C ASN A 24 11.62 9.70 -3.20
N GLY A 25 12.28 8.95 -4.09
CA GLY A 25 13.61 8.38 -3.84
C GLY A 25 13.62 6.97 -3.24
N ASP A 26 12.46 6.44 -2.85
CA ASP A 26 12.33 5.08 -2.31
C ASP A 26 12.21 4.00 -3.41
N CYS A 27 12.08 4.41 -4.67
CA CYS A 27 12.17 3.55 -5.87
C CYS A 27 13.36 4.00 -6.73
N PRO A 28 14.62 3.75 -6.31
CA PRO A 28 15.80 4.38 -6.89
C PRO A 28 16.21 3.82 -8.27
N ASN A 29 15.71 2.63 -8.63
CA ASN A 29 16.01 1.98 -9.90
C ASN A 29 14.88 2.17 -10.93
N ASP A 30 13.78 2.83 -10.55
CA ASP A 30 12.60 2.97 -11.38
C ASP A 30 12.54 4.35 -12.08
N PRO A 31 11.75 4.47 -13.17
CA PRO A 31 11.53 5.74 -13.84
C PRO A 31 11.02 6.84 -12.92
N ASN A 32 11.29 8.11 -13.25
CA ASN A 32 10.91 9.26 -12.43
C ASN A 32 9.42 9.36 -12.08
N ASN A 33 8.53 8.78 -12.89
CA ASN A 33 7.08 8.74 -12.65
C ASN A 33 6.66 7.64 -11.66
N VAL A 34 7.51 6.64 -11.43
CA VAL A 34 7.32 5.59 -10.43
C VAL A 34 7.77 6.11 -9.08
N LYS A 35 6.87 6.05 -8.10
CA LYS A 35 7.10 6.48 -6.73
C LYS A 35 6.74 5.37 -5.77
N CYS A 36 7.28 5.42 -4.55
CA CYS A 36 6.85 4.50 -3.52
C CYS A 36 5.48 4.98 -3.04
N CYS A 37 4.45 4.26 -3.45
CA CYS A 37 3.08 4.51 -3.06
C CYS A 37 2.76 3.70 -1.80
N TYR A 38 2.20 4.36 -0.81
CA TYR A 38 1.66 3.74 0.40
C TYR A 38 0.28 4.33 0.65
N ASN A 39 -0.57 3.55 1.28
CA ASN A 39 -1.87 4.04 1.71
C ASN A 39 -2.15 3.51 3.11
N ASP A 40 -2.06 4.41 4.08
CA ASP A 40 -2.30 4.12 5.49
C ASP A 40 -3.79 3.97 5.79
N PHE A 41 -4.67 4.34 4.85
CA PHE A 41 -6.12 4.28 5.02
C PHE A 41 -6.79 3.63 3.81
N CYS A 42 -7.13 2.36 3.95
CA CYS A 42 -7.92 1.62 2.98
C CYS A 42 -9.29 1.24 3.58
N ASP A 43 -10.26 0.90 2.73
CA ASP A 43 -11.65 0.60 3.12
C ASP A 43 -12.23 1.60 4.14
N ASN A 44 -12.26 2.90 3.77
CA ASN A 44 -12.73 4.00 4.61
C ASN A 44 -11.99 4.14 5.96
N GLY A 45 -10.72 3.72 6.03
CA GLY A 45 -9.91 3.77 7.24
C GLY A 45 -10.08 2.56 8.16
N ALA A 46 -10.62 1.45 7.63
CA ALA A 46 -10.73 0.19 8.36
C ALA A 46 -9.40 -0.60 8.40
N GLY A 47 -8.38 -0.16 7.68
CA GLY A 47 -7.06 -0.79 7.71
C GLY A 47 -6.00 -0.05 6.88
N GLU A 48 -4.88 -0.72 6.69
CA GLU A 48 -3.69 -0.24 5.97
C GLU A 48 -3.36 -1.15 4.78
N CYS A 49 -2.82 -0.58 3.70
CA CYS A 49 -2.37 -1.37 2.56
C CYS A 49 -1.08 -2.12 2.89
N MET A 50 -1.07 -3.44 2.69
CA MET A 50 0.10 -4.27 2.92
C MET A 50 0.07 -5.54 2.07
N TRP A 51 1.21 -6.25 2.02
CA TRP A 51 1.26 -7.53 1.32
C TRP A 51 0.38 -8.57 2.01
N VAL A 52 -0.39 -9.33 1.23
CA VAL A 52 -1.26 -10.40 1.72
C VAL A 52 -0.50 -11.39 2.60
N SER A 53 0.76 -11.70 2.27
CA SER A 53 1.62 -12.55 3.10
C SER A 53 1.86 -11.99 4.50
N ASP A 54 2.14 -10.68 4.59
CA ASP A 54 2.40 -10.01 5.85
C ASP A 54 1.11 -9.83 6.66
N CYS A 55 -0.01 -9.56 5.98
CA CYS A 55 -1.34 -9.45 6.61
C CYS A 55 -1.74 -10.79 7.25
N ASN A 56 -1.55 -11.88 6.51
CA ASN A 56 -1.79 -13.24 6.99
C ASN A 56 -0.85 -13.62 8.13
N ALA A 57 0.44 -13.23 8.07
CA ALA A 57 1.39 -13.45 9.15
C ALA A 57 1.01 -12.68 10.43
N ALA A 58 0.40 -11.50 10.29
CA ALA A 58 -0.18 -10.74 11.40
C ALA A 58 -1.52 -11.33 11.91
N GLY A 59 -2.07 -12.33 11.23
CA GLY A 59 -3.36 -12.95 11.52
C GLY A 59 -4.51 -11.95 11.39
N ARG A 60 -4.43 -11.06 10.40
CA ARG A 60 -5.46 -10.06 10.06
C ARG A 60 -6.22 -10.50 8.80
N SER A 61 -7.41 -9.94 8.59
CA SER A 61 -8.20 -10.15 7.37
C SER A 61 -7.79 -9.15 6.31
N HIS A 62 -7.90 -9.51 5.04
CA HIS A 62 -7.61 -8.61 3.92
C HIS A 62 -8.78 -8.52 2.93
N VAL A 63 -8.89 -7.36 2.27
CA VAL A 63 -9.86 -7.07 1.22
C VAL A 63 -9.18 -6.50 -0.02
N SER A 64 -9.53 -7.05 -1.18
CA SER A 64 -8.95 -6.68 -2.47
C SER A 64 -9.56 -5.41 -3.05
N ASN A 65 -8.87 -4.80 -4.02
CA ASN A 65 -9.29 -3.58 -4.76
C ASN A 65 -9.34 -2.27 -3.96
N TYR A 66 -8.79 -2.24 -2.75
CA TYR A 66 -8.69 -1.04 -1.92
C TYR A 66 -7.29 -0.43 -1.87
N CYS A 67 -6.30 -1.11 -2.50
CA CYS A 67 -4.91 -0.68 -2.54
C CYS A 67 -4.42 -0.64 -3.99
N PRO A 68 -3.61 0.36 -4.37
CA PRO A 68 -3.04 0.46 -5.71
C PRO A 68 -1.96 -0.60 -5.92
N GLY A 69 -1.75 -1.00 -7.18
CA GLY A 69 -0.68 -1.92 -7.56
C GLY A 69 -1.13 -3.38 -7.67
N PRO A 70 -0.23 -4.35 -7.39
CA PRO A 70 -0.45 -5.75 -7.72
C PRO A 70 -1.49 -6.41 -6.82
N SER A 71 -2.10 -7.50 -7.29
CA SER A 71 -3.20 -8.19 -6.61
C SER A 71 -2.85 -8.82 -5.25
N ASN A 72 -1.58 -8.86 -4.88
CA ASN A 72 -1.12 -9.32 -3.56
C ASN A 72 -0.81 -8.18 -2.60
N PHE A 73 -1.00 -6.92 -3.01
CA PHE A 73 -0.96 -5.74 -2.16
C PHE A 73 -2.40 -5.30 -1.91
N GLU A 74 -2.92 -5.70 -0.76
CA GLU A 74 -4.35 -5.57 -0.45
C GLU A 74 -4.55 -4.80 0.86
N CYS A 75 -5.79 -4.40 1.10
CA CYS A 75 -6.13 -3.68 2.32
C CYS A 75 -6.22 -4.67 3.46
N CYS A 76 -5.31 -4.58 4.41
CA CYS A 76 -5.33 -5.40 5.59
C CYS A 76 -6.07 -4.68 6.71
N LEU A 77 -7.19 -5.27 7.11
CA LEU A 77 -8.07 -4.71 8.10
C LEU A 77 -7.43 -4.77 9.48
N ASP A 78 -7.51 -3.67 10.20
CA ASP A 78 -7.10 -3.66 11.60
C ASP A 78 -7.99 -4.58 12.43
N LYS A 79 -7.40 -5.19 13.46
CA LYS A 79 -8.19 -5.95 14.42
C LYS A 79 -9.03 -4.96 15.22
N LEU A 80 -10.33 -4.94 14.93
CA LEU A 80 -11.36 -4.31 15.77
C LEU A 80 -11.28 -4.83 17.21
#